data_AF-A0A2N3GBY2-F1
#
_entry.id   AF-A0A2N3GBY2-F1
#
_cell.length_a   1.000
_cell.length_b   1.000
_cell.length_c   1.000
_cell.angle_alpha   90.00
_cell.angle_beta   90.00
_cell.angle_gamma   90.00
#
_symmetry.space_group_name_H-M   'P 1'
#
loop_
_entity.id
_entity.type
_entity.pdbx_description
1 polymer ?
#
loop_
_entity_poly.entity_id
_entity_poly.type
_entity_poly.pdbx_seq_one_letter_code
_entity_poly.pdbx_strand_id
1 'polypeptide(L)'
;MADNDMPGGTRNDVGLIEKAFLMGIGVAMTAKDKAEELADELVARGQMTKDESDSFVGRVAVKADEASAQARTTVAEETGKVVASMGLASKKDLERVEAELTEIKALIASLRPTSTES
;
A
#
# COMPACT_ATOMS: atom_id res chain seq x y z
N MET A 1 53.85 -2.08 15.27
CA MET A 1 53.29 -1.20 14.23
C MET A 1 53.03 -2.09 13.02
N ALA A 2 51.81 -2.61 12.90
CA ALA A 2 51.38 -3.37 11.74
C ALA A 2 50.04 -2.76 11.33
N ASP A 3 50.04 -2.14 10.17
CA ASP A 3 48.89 -1.51 9.54
C ASP A 3 47.78 -2.54 9.39
N ASN A 4 46.72 -2.39 10.18
CA ASN A 4 45.47 -3.10 10.01
C ASN A 4 44.55 -2.22 9.17
N ASP A 5 44.85 -2.12 7.88
CA ASP A 5 43.90 -1.59 6.90
C ASP A 5 42.77 -2.59 6.72
N MET A 6 41.62 -2.30 7.33
CA MET A 6 40.37 -2.97 7.02
C MET A 6 39.94 -2.60 5.59
N PRO A 7 39.67 -3.56 4.70
CA PRO A 7 39.02 -3.25 3.43
C PRO A 7 37.55 -2.91 3.67
N GLY A 8 37.25 -1.61 3.67
CA GLY A 8 35.89 -1.08 3.55
C GLY A 8 35.28 -1.48 2.21
N GLY A 9 34.31 -2.39 2.26
CA GLY A 9 33.52 -2.85 1.12
C GLY A 9 32.03 -2.68 1.36
N THR A 10 31.54 -1.44 1.37
CA THR A 10 30.11 -1.13 1.23
C THR A 10 29.94 -0.30 -0.04
N ARG A 11 29.64 -0.92 -1.19
CA ARG A 11 29.48 -0.13 -2.42
C ARG A 11 28.23 -0.34 -3.28
N ASN A 12 27.46 -1.43 -3.23
CA ASN A 12 26.35 -1.57 -4.20
C ASN A 12 25.03 -2.18 -3.68
N ASP A 13 24.98 -2.67 -2.45
CA ASP A 13 23.85 -3.50 -1.99
C ASP A 13 22.63 -2.64 -1.61
N VAL A 14 22.89 -1.46 -1.04
CA VAL A 14 21.85 -0.50 -0.64
C VAL A 14 21.09 0.04 -1.85
N GLY A 15 21.79 0.29 -2.97
CA GLY A 15 21.17 0.78 -4.20
C GLY A 15 20.26 -0.24 -4.88
N LEU A 16 20.51 -1.54 -4.71
CA LEU A 16 19.62 -2.58 -5.21
C LEU A 16 18.35 -2.70 -4.37
N ILE A 17 18.47 -2.57 -3.04
CA ILE A 17 17.33 -2.57 -2.11
C ILE A 17 16.47 -1.32 -2.31
N GLU A 18 17.10 -0.15 -2.48
CA GLU A 18 16.39 1.11 -2.75
C GLU A 18 15.65 1.04 -4.09
N LYS A 19 16.29 0.50 -5.14
CA LYS A 19 15.62 0.25 -6.43
C LYS A 19 14.50 -0.77 -6.31
N ALA A 20 14.69 -1.85 -5.55
CA ALA A 20 13.65 -2.86 -5.32
C ALA A 20 12.46 -2.28 -4.52
N PHE A 21 12.74 -1.41 -3.55
CA PHE A 21 11.73 -0.70 -2.77
C PHE A 21 10.96 0.33 -3.62
N LEU A 22 11.67 1.11 -4.45
CA LEU A 22 11.08 2.03 -5.43
C LEU A 22 10.31 1.27 -6.53
N MET A 23 10.75 0.08 -6.92
CA MET A 23 9.97 -0.81 -7.79
C MET A 23 8.74 -1.40 -7.07
N GLY A 24 8.82 -1.60 -5.75
CA GLY A 24 7.68 -2.04 -4.93
C GLY A 24 6.64 -0.96 -4.68
N ILE A 25 7.01 0.33 -4.74
CA ILE A 25 6.14 1.46 -4.37
C ILE A 25 5.88 2.42 -5.54
N GLY A 26 6.64 2.35 -6.64
CA GLY A 26 6.78 3.45 -7.57
C GLY A 26 6.82 3.12 -9.06
N VAL A 27 6.55 1.88 -9.48
CA VAL A 27 6.55 1.55 -10.92
C VAL A 27 5.53 2.39 -11.68
N ALA A 28 4.36 2.67 -11.10
CA ALA A 28 3.38 3.54 -11.74
C ALA A 28 3.83 5.00 -11.87
N MET A 29 4.63 5.52 -10.93
CA MET A 29 5.11 6.90 -10.99
C MET A 29 6.05 7.13 -12.18
N THR A 30 6.80 6.11 -12.62
CA THR A 30 7.71 6.21 -13.76
C THR A 30 7.25 5.43 -15.00
N ALA A 31 6.11 4.73 -14.92
CA ALA A 31 5.62 3.87 -16.00
C ALA A 31 5.39 4.65 -17.29
N LYS A 32 4.85 5.87 -17.17
CA LYS A 32 4.62 6.75 -18.31
C LYS A 32 5.93 7.20 -18.95
N ASP A 33 6.86 7.73 -18.17
CA ASP A 33 8.17 8.19 -18.66
C ASP A 33 8.95 7.06 -19.34
N LYS A 34 8.91 5.84 -18.78
CA LYS A 34 9.54 4.67 -19.40
C LYS A 34 8.80 4.16 -20.63
N ALA A 35 7.49 4.30 -20.70
CA ALA A 35 6.73 3.99 -21.89
C ALA A 35 7.05 4.98 -23.02
N GLU A 36 7.16 6.28 -22.72
CA GLU A 36 7.54 7.32 -23.69
C GLU A 36 8.95 7.08 -24.24
N GLU A 37 9.94 6.79 -23.39
CA GLU A 37 11.31 6.47 -23.80
C GLU A 37 11.36 5.26 -24.74
N LEU A 38 10.66 4.18 -24.40
CA LEU A 38 10.55 2.99 -25.24
C LEU A 38 9.81 3.29 -26.55
N ALA A 39 8.80 4.15 -26.50
CA ALA A 39 8.00 4.46 -27.65
C ALA A 39 8.79 5.26 -28.69
N ASP A 40 9.54 6.26 -28.24
CA ASP A 40 10.45 7.04 -29.07
C ASP A 40 11.53 6.16 -29.71
N GLU A 41 12.08 5.19 -28.96
CA GLU A 41 13.08 4.26 -29.49
C GLU A 41 12.50 3.36 -30.59
N LEU A 42 11.29 2.86 -30.40
CA LEU A 42 10.60 2.02 -31.39
C LEU A 42 10.21 2.80 -32.65
N VAL A 43 9.82 4.07 -32.51
CA VAL A 43 9.59 4.97 -33.65
C VAL A 43 10.89 5.24 -34.40
N ALA A 44 11.98 5.54 -33.69
CA ALA A 44 13.29 5.78 -34.29
C ALA A 44 13.82 4.56 -35.08
N ARG A 45 13.48 3.35 -34.62
CA ARG A 45 13.81 2.09 -35.31
C ARG A 45 12.86 1.74 -36.46
N GLY A 46 11.83 2.56 -36.71
CA GLY A 46 10.80 2.28 -37.70
C GLY A 46 9.91 1.07 -37.35
N GLN A 47 9.91 0.64 -36.08
CA GLN A 47 9.12 -0.48 -35.59
C GLN A 47 7.71 -0.05 -35.17
N MET A 48 7.46 1.26 -35.15
CA MET A 48 6.20 1.87 -34.72
C MET A 48 6.02 3.21 -35.41
N THR A 49 4.77 3.56 -35.75
CA THR A 49 4.39 4.91 -36.18
C THR A 49 4.17 5.84 -35.00
N LYS A 50 4.19 7.15 -35.25
CA LYS A 50 3.95 8.15 -34.19
C LYS A 50 2.55 8.03 -33.58
N ASP A 51 1.55 7.67 -34.37
CA ASP A 51 0.17 7.46 -33.87
C ASP A 51 0.07 6.20 -32.99
N GLU A 52 0.81 5.14 -33.32
CA GLU A 52 0.87 3.92 -32.52
C GLU A 52 1.62 4.14 -31.19
N SER A 53 2.59 5.06 -31.16
CA SER A 53 3.32 5.47 -29.97
C SER A 53 2.40 6.04 -28.90
N ASP A 54 1.54 6.99 -29.27
CA ASP A 54 0.61 7.63 -28.33
C ASP A 54 -0.37 6.61 -27.72
N SER A 55 -0.85 5.66 -28.54
CA SER A 55 -1.69 4.55 -28.10
C SER A 55 -0.95 3.57 -27.19
N PHE A 56 0.33 3.29 -27.46
CA PHE A 56 1.16 2.46 -26.60
C PHE A 56 1.34 3.09 -25.21
N VAL A 57 1.76 4.35 -25.14
CA VAL A 57 1.95 5.08 -23.88
C VAL A 57 0.65 5.13 -23.09
N GLY A 58 -0.47 5.46 -23.75
CA GLY A 58 -1.78 5.49 -23.11
C GLY A 58 -2.20 4.14 -22.50
N ARG A 59 -1.97 3.03 -23.21
CA ARG A 59 -2.28 1.68 -22.69
C ARG A 59 -1.40 1.30 -21.50
N VAL A 60 -0.12 1.67 -21.52
CA VAL A 60 0.79 1.40 -20.39
C VAL A 60 0.37 2.21 -19.16
N ALA A 61 -0.01 3.47 -19.33
CA ALA A 61 -0.51 4.30 -18.23
C ALA A 61 -1.76 3.70 -17.58
N VAL A 62 -2.77 3.34 -18.36
CA VAL A 62 -4.01 2.72 -17.84
C VAL A 62 -3.70 1.42 -17.09
N LYS A 63 -2.86 0.54 -17.65
CA LYS A 63 -2.47 -0.69 -16.97
C LYS A 63 -1.69 -0.44 -15.68
N ALA A 64 -0.84 0.58 -15.64
CA ALA A 64 -0.08 0.93 -14.45
C ALA A 64 -1.02 1.41 -13.32
N ASP A 65 -2.04 2.19 -13.65
CA ASP A 65 -3.07 2.64 -12.70
C ASP A 65 -3.90 1.46 -12.18
N GLU A 66 -4.36 0.56 -13.06
CA GLU A 66 -5.11 -0.64 -12.68
C GLU A 66 -4.30 -1.56 -11.76
N ALA A 67 -3.05 -1.83 -12.13
CA ALA A 67 -2.14 -2.66 -11.32
C ALA A 67 -1.87 -2.03 -9.94
N SER A 68 -1.73 -0.70 -9.89
CA SER A 68 -1.54 0.03 -8.64
C SER A 68 -2.77 -0.02 -7.74
N ALA A 69 -3.96 0.11 -8.31
CA ALA A 69 -5.21 -0.01 -7.56
C ALA A 69 -5.38 -1.41 -6.99
N GLN A 70 -5.11 -2.45 -7.78
CA GLN A 70 -5.21 -3.84 -7.33
C GLN A 70 -4.20 -4.14 -6.22
N ALA A 71 -2.96 -3.69 -6.35
CA ALA A 71 -1.93 -3.86 -5.32
C ALA A 71 -2.34 -3.20 -3.98
N ARG A 72 -2.91 -1.99 -4.03
CA ARG A 72 -3.42 -1.29 -2.83
C ARG A 72 -4.52 -2.09 -2.14
N THR A 73 -5.46 -2.65 -2.91
CA THR A 73 -6.54 -3.50 -2.38
C THR A 73 -5.97 -4.74 -1.71
N THR A 74 -5.07 -5.47 -2.37
CA THR A 74 -4.44 -6.67 -1.80
C THR A 74 -3.69 -6.36 -0.51
N VAL A 75 -2.90 -5.27 -0.48
CA VAL A 75 -2.19 -4.87 0.75
C VAL A 75 -3.16 -4.56 1.88
N ALA A 76 -4.25 -3.83 1.61
CA ALA A 76 -5.27 -3.53 2.61
C ALA A 76 -5.95 -4.80 3.15
N GLU A 77 -6.31 -5.74 2.26
CA GLU A 77 -6.92 -7.01 2.63
C GLU A 77 -5.99 -7.88 3.48
N GLU A 78 -4.75 -8.09 3.03
CA GLU A 78 -3.78 -8.91 3.77
C GLU A 78 -3.42 -8.27 5.12
N THR A 79 -3.29 -6.95 5.18
CA THR A 79 -3.09 -6.24 6.45
C THR A 79 -4.30 -6.42 7.38
N GLY A 80 -5.52 -6.33 6.84
CA GLY A 80 -6.75 -6.60 7.60
C GLY A 80 -6.80 -8.02 8.17
N LYS A 81 -6.41 -9.03 7.38
CA LYS A 81 -6.33 -10.43 7.84
C LYS A 81 -5.29 -10.63 8.94
N VAL A 82 -4.12 -9.99 8.83
CA VAL A 82 -3.08 -10.03 9.86
C VAL A 82 -3.56 -9.39 11.16
N VAL A 83 -4.15 -8.19 11.08
CA VAL A 83 -4.70 -7.51 12.26
C VAL A 83 -5.78 -8.36 12.94
N ALA A 84 -6.66 -8.98 12.17
CA ALA A 84 -7.69 -9.88 12.69
C ALA A 84 -7.10 -11.15 13.33
N SER A 85 -6.04 -11.73 12.75
CA SER A 85 -5.41 -12.95 13.27
C SER A 85 -4.58 -12.72 14.53
N MET A 86 -4.14 -11.48 14.78
CA MET A 86 -3.46 -11.09 16.02
C MET A 86 -4.41 -10.92 17.22
N GLY A 87 -5.71 -11.14 17.04
CA GLY A 87 -6.71 -10.97 18.11
C GLY A 87 -6.96 -9.51 18.48
N LEU A 88 -6.62 -8.57 17.59
CA LEU A 88 -6.83 -7.15 17.80
C LEU A 88 -8.27 -6.79 17.41
N ALA A 89 -9.00 -6.16 18.33
CA ALA A 89 -10.34 -5.64 18.04
C ALA A 89 -10.25 -4.47 17.06
N SER A 90 -11.04 -4.49 15.99
CA SER A 90 -11.14 -3.35 15.09
C SER A 90 -11.88 -2.19 15.77
N LYS A 91 -11.76 -0.98 15.22
CA LYS A 91 -12.53 0.17 15.69
C LYS A 91 -14.04 -0.10 15.68
N LYS A 92 -14.52 -0.82 14.65
CA LYS A 92 -15.93 -1.20 14.51
C LYS A 92 -16.37 -2.18 15.59
N ASP A 93 -15.48 -3.10 16.00
CA ASP A 93 -15.77 -4.03 17.10
C ASP A 93 -15.90 -3.27 18.42
N LEU A 94 -15.02 -2.30 18.67
CA LEU A 94 -15.08 -1.41 19.84
C LEU A 94 -16.38 -0.60 19.87
N GLU A 95 -16.75 0.03 18.74
CA GLU A 95 -18.00 0.80 18.63
C GLU A 95 -19.24 -0.07 18.90
N ARG A 96 -19.26 -1.31 18.40
CA ARG A 96 -20.34 -2.27 18.66
C ARG A 96 -20.41 -2.62 20.15
N VAL A 97 -19.27 -2.93 20.76
CA VAL A 97 -19.20 -3.24 22.19
C VAL A 97 -19.66 -2.06 23.03
N GLU A 98 -19.28 -0.83 22.68
CA GLU A 98 -19.69 0.38 23.39
C GLU A 98 -21.20 0.65 23.29
N ALA A 99 -21.81 0.39 22.12
CA ALA A 99 -23.25 0.50 21.92
C ALA A 99 -24.01 -0.52 22.78
N GLU A 100 -23.60 -1.80 22.74
CA GLU A 100 -24.18 -2.86 23.58
C GLU A 100 -24.03 -2.54 25.07
N LEU A 101 -22.86 -2.04 25.49
CA LEU A 101 -22.61 -1.64 26.87
C LEU A 101 -23.51 -0.49 27.32
N THR A 102 -23.78 0.46 26.43
CA THR A 102 -24.66 1.60 26.69
C THR A 102 -26.11 1.15 26.86
N GLU A 103 -26.59 0.26 26.00
CA GLU A 103 -27.93 -0.33 26.10
C GLU A 103 -28.10 -1.12 27.41
N ILE A 104 -27.12 -1.96 27.75
CA ILE A 104 -27.12 -2.72 29.00
C ILE A 104 -27.13 -1.77 30.22
N LYS A 105 -26.32 -0.70 30.21
CA LYS A 105 -26.32 0.30 31.27
C LYS A 105 -27.69 0.98 31.43
N ALA A 106 -28.36 1.30 30.32
CA ALA A 106 -29.70 1.89 30.34
C ALA A 106 -30.74 0.91 30.90
N LEU A 107 -30.69 -0.37 30.51
CA LEU A 107 -31.56 -1.42 31.05
C LEU A 107 -31.34 -1.65 32.54
N ILE A 108 -30.09 -1.66 33.01
CA ILE A 108 -29.81 -1.81 34.45
C ILE A 108 -30.33 -0.60 35.23
N ALA A 109 -30.19 0.61 34.70
CA ALA A 109 -30.71 1.83 35.33
C ALA A 109 -32.25 1.83 35.45
N SER A 110 -32.97 1.28 34.47
CA SER A 110 -34.44 1.17 34.53
C SER A 110 -34.91 0.07 35.47
N LEU A 111 -34.12 -0.99 35.67
CA LEU A 111 -34.42 -2.10 36.60
C LEU A 111 -34.01 -1.81 38.06
N ARG A 112 -33.08 -0.87 38.28
CA ARG A 112 -32.80 -0.27 39.60
C ARG A 112 -33.18 1.21 39.58
N PRO A 113 -34.48 1.57 39.65
CA PRO A 113 -34.80 2.91 40.14
C PRO A 113 -34.25 2.97 41.56
N THR A 114 -33.37 3.92 41.82
CA THR A 114 -32.78 4.19 43.15
C THR A 114 -33.86 4.11 44.21
N SER A 115 -33.90 3.00 44.94
CA SER A 115 -34.67 2.83 46.16
C SER A 115 -33.85 3.48 47.26
N THR A 116 -33.88 4.81 47.27
CA THR A 116 -33.27 5.69 48.26
C THR A 116 -33.89 7.06 47.93
N GLU A 117 -34.73 7.68 48.75
CA GLU A 117 -34.89 7.65 50.20
C GLU A 117 -36.38 7.76 50.59
N SER A 118 -36.76 7.11 51.70
CA SER A 118 -37.97 7.38 52.48
C SER A 118 -37.62 8.32 53.63
#